data_AF-A0A125SEL7-F1
#
_entry.id   AF-A0A125SEL7-F1
#
_cell.length_a   1.000
_cell.length_b   1.000
_cell.length_c   1.000
_cell.angle_alpha   90.00
_cell.angle_beta   90.00
_cell.angle_gamma   90.00
#
_symmetry.space_group_name_H-M   'P 1'
#
loop_
_entity.id
_entity.type
_entity.pdbx_description
1 polymer ?
#
loop_
_entity_poly.entity_id
_entity_poly.type
_entity_poly.pdbx_seq_one_letter_code
_entity_poly.pdbx_strand_id
1 'polypeptide(L)'
;MKAKPSVQADSLLYAHREPFDQEEDAGEPLSPDDMLAPLPFNPYKGNRGLTRAWHAMKNSLNGFRVAIREESAFRQELTLAAILLPCGIFVPVTPVERAVLMASVLLVLMVELLNSSVEAAIDRISLERHELSKRAKDFGSAAVMVALLVCLLTWGLIVGPLLWQWTLALF
;
A
#
# COMPACT_ATOMS: atom_id res chain seq x y z
N MET A 1 -28.73 -61.54 -69.22
CA MET A 1 -28.29 -60.48 -68.29
C MET A 1 -27.07 -59.78 -68.91
N LYS A 2 -27.28 -58.73 -69.72
CA LYS A 2 -26.20 -57.94 -70.34
C LYS A 2 -26.71 -56.58 -70.87
N ALA A 3 -25.82 -55.58 -70.72
CA ALA A 3 -25.67 -54.30 -71.42
C ALA A 3 -26.38 -53.02 -70.90
N LYS A 4 -25.54 -51.97 -70.84
CA LYS A 4 -25.62 -50.57 -70.34
C LYS A 4 -26.59 -49.65 -71.13
N PRO A 5 -26.89 -48.46 -70.58
CA PRO A 5 -26.22 -47.29 -71.15
C PRO A 5 -25.61 -46.32 -70.12
N SER A 6 -24.52 -45.70 -70.56
CA SER A 6 -23.83 -44.52 -70.06
C SER A 6 -24.67 -43.26 -70.21
N VAL A 7 -24.64 -42.35 -69.23
CA VAL A 7 -24.63 -40.86 -69.31
C VAL A 7 -24.45 -40.39 -67.85
N GLN A 8 -23.29 -39.98 -67.34
CA GLN A 8 -22.58 -38.71 -67.60
C GLN A 8 -23.46 -37.47 -67.31
N ALA A 9 -23.71 -37.18 -66.02
CA ALA A 9 -24.28 -35.88 -65.62
C ALA A 9 -24.02 -35.42 -64.17
N ASP A 10 -23.53 -36.26 -63.24
CA ASP A 10 -23.49 -35.87 -61.82
C ASP A 10 -22.11 -35.50 -61.25
N SER A 11 -21.10 -35.29 -62.10
CA SER A 11 -19.75 -34.91 -61.63
C SER A 11 -19.51 -33.40 -61.53
N LEU A 12 -20.51 -32.55 -61.78
CA LEU A 12 -20.39 -31.09 -61.70
C LEU A 12 -21.20 -30.43 -60.56
N LEU A 13 -21.77 -31.21 -59.64
CA LEU A 13 -22.37 -30.69 -58.40
C LEU A 13 -21.54 -31.01 -57.14
N TYR A 14 -20.25 -31.31 -57.32
CA TYR A 14 -19.31 -31.59 -56.22
C TYR A 14 -17.99 -30.81 -56.38
N ALA A 15 -18.04 -29.60 -56.90
CA ALA A 15 -16.89 -28.71 -57.00
C ALA A 15 -17.25 -27.29 -56.56
N HIS A 16 -17.55 -27.13 -55.27
CA HIS A 16 -17.28 -25.92 -54.46
C HIS A 16 -17.98 -26.09 -53.11
N ARG A 17 -17.33 -26.79 -52.20
CA ARG A 17 -17.49 -26.51 -50.78
C ARG A 17 -16.08 -26.37 -50.23
N GLU A 18 -15.67 -25.13 -50.06
CA GLU A 18 -14.47 -24.79 -49.29
C GLU A 18 -14.53 -25.54 -47.94
N PRO A 19 -13.42 -26.07 -47.42
CA PRO A 19 -13.33 -26.52 -46.04
C PRO A 19 -13.22 -25.28 -45.14
N PHE A 20 -14.29 -24.50 -45.09
CA PHE A 20 -14.48 -23.44 -44.12
C PHE A 20 -15.77 -23.79 -43.36
N ASP A 21 -15.81 -23.51 -42.07
CA ASP A 21 -16.95 -23.72 -41.16
C ASP A 21 -16.91 -24.98 -40.27
N GLN A 22 -15.71 -25.40 -39.85
CA GLN A 22 -15.51 -26.05 -38.54
C GLN A 22 -14.32 -25.43 -37.80
N GLU A 23 -14.23 -24.10 -37.80
CA GLU A 23 -13.74 -23.46 -36.59
C GLU A 23 -14.96 -23.43 -35.66
N GLU A 24 -15.01 -24.39 -34.72
CA GLU A 24 -15.77 -24.17 -33.50
C GLU A 24 -15.48 -22.75 -33.06
N ASP A 25 -16.55 -22.01 -32.75
CA ASP A 25 -16.61 -20.70 -32.14
C ASP A 25 -15.82 -20.69 -30.82
N ALA A 26 -14.51 -20.83 -30.93
CA ALA A 26 -13.53 -20.50 -29.92
C ALA A 26 -13.45 -18.98 -29.98
N GLY A 27 -14.54 -18.35 -29.51
CA GLY A 27 -14.62 -16.92 -29.30
C GLY A 27 -13.31 -16.44 -28.70
N GLU A 28 -12.81 -15.34 -29.25
CA GLU A 28 -11.57 -14.69 -28.86
C GLU A 28 -11.38 -14.81 -27.34
N PRO A 29 -10.22 -15.31 -26.86
CA PRO A 29 -10.02 -15.55 -25.44
C PRO A 29 -10.28 -14.25 -24.69
N LEU A 30 -11.29 -14.28 -23.81
CA LEU A 30 -11.77 -13.11 -23.07
C LEU A 30 -10.57 -12.33 -22.49
N SER A 31 -10.52 -11.04 -22.78
CA SER A 31 -9.55 -10.10 -22.22
C SER A 31 -9.63 -10.13 -20.69
N PRO A 32 -8.51 -9.92 -19.96
CA PRO A 32 -8.52 -9.82 -18.51
C PRO A 32 -9.53 -8.81 -17.93
N ASP A 33 -9.96 -7.84 -18.76
CA ASP A 33 -10.91 -6.78 -18.42
C ASP A 33 -12.36 -7.08 -18.86
N ASP A 34 -12.62 -8.22 -19.51
CA ASP A 34 -13.97 -8.58 -19.96
C ASP A 34 -14.89 -8.88 -18.78
N MET A 35 -16.09 -8.28 -18.78
CA MET A 35 -17.07 -8.43 -17.70
C MET A 35 -17.55 -9.88 -17.48
N LEU A 36 -17.41 -10.74 -18.49
CA LEU A 36 -17.76 -12.17 -18.44
C LEU A 36 -16.56 -13.08 -18.15
N ALA A 37 -15.35 -12.52 -18.01
CA ALA A 37 -14.17 -13.30 -17.62
C ALA A 37 -14.29 -13.79 -16.17
N PRO A 38 -14.00 -15.07 -15.87
CA PRO A 38 -13.89 -15.54 -14.49
C PRO A 38 -12.85 -14.69 -13.75
N LEU A 39 -13.23 -14.10 -12.62
CA LEU A 39 -12.29 -13.33 -11.80
C LEU A 39 -11.01 -14.16 -11.57
N PRO A 40 -9.82 -13.59 -11.78
CA PRO A 40 -8.57 -14.33 -11.64
C PRO A 40 -8.50 -14.98 -10.27
N PHE A 41 -8.01 -16.23 -10.22
CA PHE A 41 -7.79 -16.94 -8.97
C PHE A 41 -6.93 -16.06 -8.05
N ASN A 42 -7.49 -15.62 -6.94
CA ASN A 42 -6.76 -14.84 -5.95
C ASN A 42 -6.11 -15.80 -4.95
N PRO A 43 -4.79 -16.06 -5.04
CA PRO A 43 -4.09 -17.00 -4.14
C PRO A 43 -4.09 -16.54 -2.68
N TYR A 44 -4.45 -15.29 -2.40
CA TYR A 44 -4.53 -14.73 -1.04
C TYR A 44 -5.91 -14.91 -0.40
N LYS A 45 -6.88 -15.53 -1.09
CA LYS A 45 -8.26 -15.75 -0.60
C LYS A 45 -8.40 -16.97 0.33
N GLY A 46 -7.33 -17.37 1.03
CA GLY A 46 -7.25 -18.59 1.84
C GLY A 46 -7.25 -18.43 3.37
N ASN A 47 -6.90 -17.26 3.91
CA ASN A 47 -6.69 -17.10 5.35
C ASN A 47 -7.92 -16.47 6.02
N ARG A 48 -8.86 -17.28 6.52
CA ARG A 48 -10.00 -16.78 7.33
C ARG A 48 -9.60 -16.73 8.82
N GLY A 49 -10.04 -15.68 9.53
CA GLY A 49 -9.95 -15.60 11.00
C GLY A 49 -8.59 -15.17 11.59
N LEU A 50 -8.29 -15.68 12.79
CA LEU A 50 -7.13 -15.32 13.63
C LEU A 50 -5.78 -15.51 12.94
N THR A 51 -5.67 -16.52 12.07
CA THR A 51 -4.44 -16.80 11.30
C THR A 51 -4.06 -15.62 10.39
N ARG A 52 -5.05 -14.92 9.82
CA ARG A 52 -4.78 -13.71 9.00
C ARG A 52 -4.30 -12.55 9.85
N ALA A 53 -4.88 -12.36 11.04
CA ALA A 53 -4.46 -11.32 11.98
C ALA A 53 -3.02 -11.57 12.47
N TRP A 54 -2.67 -12.83 12.74
CA TRP A 54 -1.31 -13.23 13.09
C TRP A 54 -0.31 -12.94 11.95
N HIS A 55 -0.64 -13.33 10.72
CA HIS A 55 0.21 -13.03 9.57
C HIS A 55 0.36 -11.51 9.34
N ALA A 56 -0.72 -10.74 9.49
CA ALA A 56 -0.67 -9.29 9.42
C ALA A 56 0.25 -8.70 10.50
N MET A 57 0.11 -9.14 11.76
CA MET A 57 0.98 -8.71 12.86
C MET A 57 2.46 -9.05 12.59
N LYS A 58 2.75 -10.27 12.14
CA LYS A 58 4.12 -10.68 11.78
C LYS A 58 4.70 -9.79 10.67
N ASN A 59 3.89 -9.47 9.65
CA ASN A 59 4.30 -8.58 8.56
C ASN A 59 4.54 -7.16 9.07
N SER A 60 3.67 -6.63 9.94
CA SER A 60 3.86 -5.31 10.57
C SER A 60 5.15 -5.26 11.38
N LEU A 61 5.42 -6.28 12.21
CA LEU A 61 6.66 -6.37 13.00
C LEU A 61 7.91 -6.42 12.11
N ASN A 62 7.83 -7.09 10.96
CA ASN A 62 8.90 -7.07 9.99
C ASN A 62 9.11 -5.67 9.40
N GLY A 63 8.02 -4.97 9.06
CA GLY A 63 8.07 -3.58 8.60
C GLY A 63 8.76 -2.65 9.59
N PHE A 64 8.39 -2.72 10.87
CA PHE A 64 9.07 -1.96 11.93
C PHE A 64 10.56 -2.31 12.05
N ARG A 65 10.92 -3.60 11.98
CA ARG A 65 12.33 -4.02 12.04
C ARG A 65 13.14 -3.44 10.88
N VAL A 66 12.59 -3.46 9.67
CA VAL A 66 13.24 -2.89 8.48
C VAL A 66 13.40 -1.38 8.65
N ALA A 67 12.34 -0.66 9.04
CA ALA A 67 12.41 0.79 9.26
C ALA A 67 13.46 1.17 10.31
N ILE A 68 13.53 0.48 11.45
CA ILE A 68 14.55 0.74 12.48
C ILE A 68 15.97 0.55 11.93
N ARG A 69 16.18 -0.48 11.11
CA ARG A 69 17.50 -0.85 10.61
C ARG A 69 17.96 0.07 9.48
N GLU A 70 17.11 0.31 8.50
CA GLU A 70 17.48 0.99 7.26
C GLU A 70 17.26 2.52 7.35
N GLU A 71 16.24 2.98 8.08
CA GLU A 71 15.85 4.40 8.09
C GLU A 71 16.41 5.16 9.29
N SER A 72 17.37 6.05 9.02
CA SER A 72 18.01 6.85 10.07
C SER A 72 17.07 7.89 10.69
N ALA A 73 16.21 8.51 9.90
CA ALA A 73 15.21 9.47 10.35
C ALA A 73 14.17 8.79 11.26
N PHE A 74 13.63 7.63 10.83
CA PHE A 74 12.77 6.81 11.69
C PHE A 74 13.39 6.48 13.05
N ARG A 75 14.69 6.16 13.13
CA ARG A 75 15.35 5.94 14.43
C ARG A 75 15.38 7.18 15.31
N GLN A 76 15.59 8.37 14.74
CA GLN A 76 15.59 9.63 15.48
C GLN A 76 14.20 9.91 16.05
N GLU A 77 13.18 9.78 15.23
CA GLU A 77 11.78 9.97 15.66
C GLU A 77 11.34 8.91 16.66
N LEU A 78 11.76 7.66 16.49
CA LEU A 78 11.50 6.59 17.46
C LEU A 78 12.18 6.86 18.81
N THR A 79 13.40 7.42 18.79
CA THR A 79 14.08 7.85 20.01
C THR A 79 13.32 8.97 20.69
N LEU A 80 12.85 9.95 19.93
CA LEU A 80 12.00 11.03 20.44
C LEU A 80 10.70 10.46 21.04
N ALA A 81 10.06 9.52 20.35
CA ALA A 81 8.85 8.85 20.83
C ALA A 81 9.08 8.06 22.13
N ALA A 82 10.22 7.39 22.25
CA ALA A 82 10.61 6.66 23.46
C ALA A 82 10.79 7.59 24.69
N ILE A 83 11.04 8.88 24.48
CA ILE A 83 11.11 9.89 25.53
C ILE A 83 9.74 10.53 25.78
N LEU A 84 9.10 11.02 24.70
CA LEU A 84 7.86 11.78 24.78
C LEU A 84 6.67 10.94 25.25
N LEU A 85 6.56 9.67 24.85
CA LEU A 85 5.43 8.83 25.27
C LEU A 85 5.42 8.60 26.79
N PRO A 86 6.52 8.19 27.45
CA PRO A 86 6.59 8.17 28.92
C PRO A 86 6.29 9.53 29.55
N CYS A 87 6.91 10.61 29.06
CA CYS A 87 6.65 11.95 29.59
C CYS A 87 5.16 12.33 29.52
N GLY A 88 4.48 12.04 28.41
CA GLY A 88 3.06 12.33 28.22
C GLY A 88 2.16 11.55 29.19
N ILE A 89 2.57 10.36 29.63
CA ILE A 89 1.85 9.58 30.66
C ILE A 89 1.94 10.27 32.02
N PHE A 90 3.12 10.78 32.39
CA PHE A 90 3.39 11.33 33.72
C PHE A 90 3.02 12.82 33.89
N VAL A 91 2.87 13.57 32.80
CA VAL A 91 2.45 14.98 32.88
C VAL A 91 1.02 15.09 33.46
N PRO A 92 0.78 16.03 34.40
CA PRO A 92 -0.52 16.20 35.05
C PRO A 92 -1.50 16.98 34.16
N VAL A 93 -1.97 16.32 33.09
CA VAL A 93 -2.96 16.85 32.14
C VAL A 93 -4.23 16.00 32.13
N THR A 94 -5.29 16.54 31.51
CA THR A 94 -6.56 15.82 31.34
C THR A 94 -6.38 14.58 30.47
N PRO A 95 -7.30 13.59 30.54
CA PRO A 95 -7.24 12.40 29.70
C PRO A 95 -7.26 12.72 28.19
N VAL A 96 -7.99 13.76 27.78
CA VAL A 96 -8.08 14.18 26.37
C VAL A 96 -6.75 14.78 25.91
N GLU A 97 -6.17 15.71 26.68
CA GLU A 97 -4.86 16.28 26.38
C GLU A 97 -3.77 15.21 26.31
N ARG A 98 -3.78 14.25 27.25
CA ARG A 98 -2.85 13.10 27.21
C ARG A 98 -3.02 12.28 25.93
N ALA A 99 -4.25 11.97 25.54
CA ALA A 99 -4.52 11.23 24.31
C ALA A 99 -4.01 12.01 23.07
N VAL A 100 -4.18 13.33 23.04
CA VAL A 100 -3.71 14.20 21.96
C VAL A 100 -2.17 14.26 21.93
N LEU A 101 -1.49 14.35 23.09
CA LEU A 101 -0.03 14.28 23.18
C LEU A 101 0.49 12.96 22.61
N MET A 102 -0.08 11.83 23.04
CA MET A 102 0.31 10.50 22.56
C MET A 102 0.03 10.34 21.06
N ALA A 103 -1.15 10.76 20.60
CA ALA A 103 -1.54 10.68 19.20
C ALA A 103 -0.60 11.50 18.30
N SER A 104 -0.16 12.68 18.74
CA SER A 104 0.76 13.52 17.95
C SER A 104 2.12 12.86 17.73
N VAL A 105 2.64 12.13 18.72
CA VAL A 105 3.91 11.40 18.62
C VAL A 105 3.74 10.16 17.72
N LEU A 106 2.63 9.44 17.86
CA LEU A 106 2.33 8.28 17.01
C LEU A 106 2.06 8.70 15.56
N LEU A 107 1.51 9.90 15.33
CA LEU A 107 1.31 10.46 13.99
C LEU A 107 2.65 10.68 13.28
N VAL A 108 3.67 11.20 13.97
CA VAL A 108 5.03 11.36 13.42
C VAL A 108 5.56 10.02 12.91
N LEU A 109 5.58 8.99 13.78
CA LEU A 109 6.04 7.65 13.41
C LEU A 109 5.22 7.04 12.26
N MET A 110 3.91 7.28 12.23
CA MET A 110 3.04 6.80 11.16
C MET A 110 3.40 7.44 9.82
N VAL A 111 3.54 8.76 9.80
CA VAL A 111 3.84 9.50 8.57
C VAL A 111 5.23 9.16 8.05
N GLU A 112 6.21 8.96 8.93
CA GLU A 112 7.56 8.54 8.54
C GLU A 112 7.62 7.12 7.97
N LEU A 113 6.86 6.17 8.53
CA LEU A 113 6.73 4.84 7.94
C LEU A 113 6.07 4.89 6.55
N LEU A 114 5.06 5.77 6.37
CA LEU A 114 4.43 5.99 5.07
C LEU A 114 5.41 6.64 4.09
N ASN A 115 6.17 7.65 4.51
CA ASN A 115 7.22 8.27 3.72
C ASN A 115 8.24 7.23 3.24
N SER A 116 8.80 6.44 4.16
CA SER A 116 9.76 5.37 3.86
C SER A 116 9.17 4.34 2.88
N SER A 117 7.88 4.01 3.01
CA SER A 117 7.21 3.10 2.08
C SER A 117 7.09 3.66 0.66
N VAL A 118 6.84 4.97 0.53
CA VAL A 118 6.78 5.67 -0.76
C VAL A 118 8.18 5.74 -1.37
N GLU A 119 9.20 6.06 -0.59
CA GLU A 119 10.59 6.08 -1.04
C GLU A 119 11.03 4.70 -1.58
N ALA A 120 10.77 3.64 -0.82
CA ALA A 120 11.08 2.27 -1.24
C ALA A 120 10.33 1.86 -2.54
N ALA A 121 9.08 2.30 -2.70
CA ALA A 121 8.32 2.04 -3.92
C ALA A 121 8.89 2.78 -5.14
N ILE A 122 9.28 4.05 -4.96
CA ILE A 122 9.90 4.87 -6.01
C ILE A 122 11.26 4.31 -6.42
N ASP A 123 12.10 3.94 -5.44
CA ASP A 123 13.45 3.41 -5.68
C ASP A 123 13.44 2.08 -6.41
N ARG A 124 12.36 1.29 -6.28
CA ARG A 124 12.14 0.08 -7.07
C ARG A 124 11.83 0.38 -8.54
N ILE A 125 11.11 1.46 -8.84
CA ILE A 125 10.54 1.71 -10.18
C ILE A 125 11.50 2.47 -11.09
N SER A 126 12.26 3.42 -10.57
CA SER A 126 13.10 4.30 -11.39
C SER A 126 14.44 4.58 -10.73
N LEU A 127 15.52 4.07 -11.33
CA LEU A 127 16.89 4.41 -10.96
C LEU A 127 17.39 5.68 -11.67
N GLU A 128 16.73 6.10 -12.75
CA GLU A 128 16.97 7.39 -13.39
C GLU A 128 16.23 8.50 -12.65
N ARG A 129 16.87 9.67 -12.50
CA ARG A 129 16.28 10.84 -11.85
C ARG A 129 15.16 11.40 -12.71
N HIS A 130 13.93 11.02 -12.39
CA HIS A 130 12.72 11.57 -13.00
C HIS A 130 12.11 12.66 -12.11
N GLU A 131 11.65 13.76 -12.70
CA GLU A 131 11.06 14.91 -11.98
C GLU A 131 9.88 14.50 -11.09
N LEU A 132 9.05 13.54 -11.54
CA LEU A 132 7.94 13.01 -10.75
C LEU A 132 8.42 12.24 -9.50
N SER A 133 9.47 11.42 -9.63
CA SER A 133 10.04 10.67 -8.50
C SER A 133 10.58 11.63 -7.44
N LYS A 134 11.25 12.70 -7.88
CA LYS A 134 11.72 13.75 -6.98
C LYS A 134 10.55 14.41 -6.23
N ARG A 135 9.51 14.85 -6.94
CA ARG A 135 8.32 15.47 -6.31
C ARG A 135 7.64 14.56 -5.30
N ALA A 136 7.52 13.28 -5.61
CA ALA A 136 6.89 12.33 -4.70
C ALA A 136 7.69 12.16 -3.39
N LYS A 137 9.03 12.12 -3.46
CA LYS A 137 9.91 12.14 -2.27
C LYS A 137 9.81 13.47 -1.51
N ASP A 138 9.81 14.60 -2.23
CA ASP A 138 9.67 15.93 -1.62
C ASP A 138 8.34 16.07 -0.84
N PHE A 139 7.23 15.53 -1.39
CA PHE A 139 5.94 15.52 -0.70
C PHE A 139 5.92 14.62 0.52
N GLY A 140 6.56 13.45 0.46
CA GLY A 140 6.70 12.56 1.61
C GLY A 140 7.46 13.23 2.75
N SER A 141 8.63 13.82 2.45
CA SER A 141 9.40 14.60 3.43
C SER A 141 8.63 15.81 3.98
N ALA A 142 7.86 16.51 3.15
CA ALA A 142 7.02 17.62 3.59
C ALA A 142 5.92 17.15 4.56
N ALA A 143 5.32 15.98 4.32
CA ALA A 143 4.32 15.41 5.23
C ALA A 143 4.92 15.11 6.61
N VAL A 144 6.14 14.54 6.66
CA VAL A 144 6.87 14.29 7.91
C VAL A 144 7.12 15.60 8.66
N MET A 145 7.58 16.64 7.96
CA MET A 145 7.78 17.97 8.55
C MET A 145 6.49 18.56 9.14
N VAL A 146 5.35 18.40 8.46
CA VAL A 146 4.05 18.82 8.99
C VAL A 146 3.66 18.01 10.23
N ALA A 147 3.88 16.71 10.25
CA ALA A 147 3.61 15.87 11.42
C ALA A 147 4.47 16.27 12.63
N LEU A 148 5.76 16.56 12.40
CA LEU A 148 6.67 17.08 13.42
C LEU A 148 6.21 18.44 13.95
N LEU A 149 5.75 19.34 13.08
CA LEU A 149 5.19 20.63 13.49
C LEU A 149 3.94 20.47 14.34
N VAL A 150 3.02 19.58 13.95
CA VAL A 150 1.82 19.26 14.75
C VAL A 150 2.21 18.73 16.12
N CYS A 151 3.19 17.82 16.19
CA CYS A 151 3.71 17.31 17.46
C CYS A 151 4.30 18.43 18.32
N LEU A 152 5.18 19.25 17.76
CA LEU A 152 5.81 20.37 18.44
C LEU A 152 4.78 21.37 18.99
N LEU A 153 3.81 21.77 18.17
CA LEU A 153 2.76 22.71 18.58
C LEU A 153 1.86 22.12 19.67
N THR A 154 1.48 20.85 19.53
CA THR A 154 0.66 20.15 20.52
C THR A 154 1.35 20.12 21.88
N TRP A 155 2.62 19.72 21.91
CA TRP A 155 3.41 19.68 23.13
C TRP A 155 3.67 21.07 23.71
N GLY A 156 3.99 22.04 22.86
CA GLY A 156 4.20 23.43 23.29
C GLY A 156 2.94 24.06 23.90
N LEU A 157 1.77 23.83 23.30
CA LEU A 157 0.50 24.39 23.78
C LEU A 157 0.00 23.74 25.07
N ILE A 158 0.15 22.43 25.21
CA ILE A 158 -0.34 21.69 26.38
C ILE A 158 0.69 21.75 27.52
N VAL A 159 1.95 21.40 27.25
CA VAL A 159 2.98 21.23 28.29
C VAL A 159 3.73 22.52 28.57
N GLY A 160 3.84 23.43 27.59
CA GLY A 160 4.55 24.72 27.75
C GLY A 160 4.07 25.56 28.94
N PRO A 161 2.75 25.78 29.12
CA PRO A 161 2.23 26.50 30.29
C PRO A 161 2.56 25.81 31.62
N LEU A 162 2.54 24.47 31.68
CA LEU A 162 2.88 23.71 32.87
C LEU A 162 4.36 23.88 33.23
N LEU A 163 5.25 23.79 32.24
CA LEU A 163 6.68 24.01 32.43
C LEU A 163 6.97 25.42 32.95
N TRP A 164 6.31 26.43 32.38
CA TRP A 164 6.45 27.82 32.83
C TRP A 164 6.04 28.00 34.30
N GLN A 165 4.91 27.40 34.70
CA GLN A 165 4.47 27.43 36.10
C GLN A 165 5.46 26.74 37.03
N TRP A 166 6.01 25.60 36.63
CA TRP A 166 7.02 24.89 37.43
C TRP A 166 8.30 25.69 37.57
N THR A 167 8.73 26.39 36.50
CA THR A 167 9.91 27.26 36.58
C THR A 167 9.70 28.41 37.55
N LEU A 168 8.52 29.04 37.56
CA LEU A 168 8.22 30.12 38.51
C LEU A 168 8.13 29.64 39.95
N ALA A 169 7.71 28.40 40.19
CA ALA A 169 7.62 27.82 41.53
C ALA A 169 8.99 27.46 42.14
N LEU A 170 10.05 27.42 41.33
CA LEU A 170 11.41 27.08 41.76
C LEU A 170 12.25 28.30 42.19
N PHE A 171 11.74 29.52 42.00
CA PHE A 171 12.39 30.80 42.35
C PHE A 171 11.47 31.68 43.20
#